data_AF-A0A426YV63-F1
#
_entry.id   AF-A0A426YV63-F1
#
_cell.length_a   1.000
_cell.length_b   1.000
_cell.length_c   1.000
_cell.angle_alpha   90.00
_cell.angle_beta   90.00
_cell.angle_gamma   90.00
#
_symmetry.space_group_name_H-M   'P 1'
#
loop_
_entity.id
_entity.type
_entity.pdbx_description
1 polymer ?
#
loop_
_entity_poly.entity_id
_entity_poly.type
_entity_poly.pdbx_seq_one_letter_code
_entity_poly.pdbx_strand_id
1 'polypeptide(L)'
;MRRRLSTSAHDEEMEKANGKSPPSRLCFLATLAAMFWIMIFYFHFTVLSSNPISIPEQSVPFPSISSKSQRISEAYEALELLKMMAKPKPKPSDVHLDTHKAPEVFPFTRALQTIENNTDPCGGRYIYVHDLPSRFNADMLRDCRQLSLWTNMCKFTSNAGLGPPLENVEGVFSNTGWYATNQFAVDVIFNNRMKQYECLTKDSSIAAAFFVPFYAGFDIALSLGIQHLS
;
A
#
# COMPACT_ATOMS: atom_id res chain seq x y z
N MET A 1 95.25 19.69 -19.84
CA MET A 1 95.11 18.31 -20.37
C MET A 1 93.67 17.87 -20.15
N ARG A 2 92.85 17.84 -21.20
CA ARG A 2 92.43 16.63 -21.95
C ARG A 2 91.51 15.69 -21.13
N ARG A 3 90.20 15.87 -21.34
CA ARG A 3 89.07 14.89 -21.46
C ARG A 3 89.07 13.63 -20.57
N ARG A 4 87.93 13.33 -19.91
CA ARG A 4 86.81 12.54 -20.48
C ARG A 4 85.58 12.53 -19.57
N LEU A 5 84.45 12.33 -20.26
CA LEU A 5 83.04 12.25 -19.84
C LEU A 5 82.66 10.80 -19.44
N SER A 6 81.43 10.65 -18.93
CA SER A 6 80.64 9.42 -18.72
C SER A 6 80.83 8.75 -17.35
N THR A 7 79.81 8.33 -16.61
CA THR A 7 78.37 8.15 -16.85
C THR A 7 77.69 7.88 -15.51
N SER A 8 76.43 8.29 -15.39
CA SER A 8 75.47 7.93 -14.34
C SER A 8 75.52 6.44 -13.96
N ALA A 9 75.65 6.16 -12.65
CA ALA A 9 75.13 4.95 -12.02
C ALA A 9 74.94 5.23 -10.51
N HIS A 10 73.73 5.62 -10.13
CA HIS A 10 73.26 5.43 -8.75
C HIS A 10 72.85 3.96 -8.65
N ASP A 11 73.66 3.15 -7.96
CA ASP A 11 73.23 1.86 -7.43
C ASP A 11 72.24 2.14 -6.28
N GLU A 12 70.95 2.26 -6.61
CA GLU A 12 69.90 1.93 -5.65
C GLU A 12 69.59 0.45 -5.80
N GLU A 13 70.17 -0.32 -4.89
CA GLU A 13 69.84 -1.71 -4.64
C GLU A 13 68.35 -1.81 -4.36
N MET A 14 67.64 -2.53 -5.23
CA MET A 14 66.22 -2.79 -5.10
C MET A 14 65.97 -3.65 -3.85
N GLU A 15 65.53 -3.00 -2.77
CA GLU A 15 64.84 -3.66 -1.66
C GLU A 15 63.63 -4.41 -2.24
N LYS A 16 63.81 -5.72 -2.36
CA LYS A 16 62.79 -6.67 -2.75
C LYS A 16 61.70 -6.66 -1.67
N ALA A 17 60.71 -5.78 -1.84
CA ALA A 17 59.46 -5.83 -1.07
C ALA A 17 58.75 -7.15 -1.40
N ASN A 18 59.07 -8.18 -0.63
CA ASN A 18 58.42 -9.49 -0.66
C ASN A 18 57.00 -9.32 -0.11
N GLY A 19 56.07 -9.02 -1.01
CA GLY A 19 54.65 -8.84 -0.70
C GLY A 19 54.03 -10.11 -0.10
N LYS A 20 53.46 -9.97 1.09
CA LYS A 20 52.34 -10.79 1.56
C LYS A 20 51.31 -9.84 2.18
N SER A 21 50.32 -9.44 1.39
CA SER A 21 49.10 -8.85 1.95
C SER A 21 48.42 -9.89 2.84
N PRO A 22 47.90 -9.53 4.03
CA PRO A 22 47.40 -10.53 4.97
C PRO A 22 46.09 -11.13 4.43
N PRO A 23 46.07 -12.42 4.05
CA PRO A 23 44.89 -13.08 3.49
C PRO A 23 43.78 -13.29 4.54
N SER A 24 44.06 -13.07 5.83
CA SER A 24 43.18 -13.41 6.95
C SER A 24 41.93 -12.52 7.02
N ARG A 25 42.04 -11.23 6.72
CA ARG A 25 40.89 -10.30 6.82
C ARG A 25 39.91 -10.47 5.67
N LEU A 26 40.43 -10.65 4.45
CA LEU A 26 39.60 -10.90 3.27
C LEU A 26 38.92 -12.27 3.35
N CYS A 27 39.63 -13.29 3.83
CA CYS A 27 39.05 -14.61 4.09
C CYS A 27 37.96 -14.53 5.15
N PHE A 28 38.19 -13.82 6.25
CA PHE A 28 37.21 -13.65 7.32
C PHE A 28 35.95 -12.89 6.87
N LEU A 29 36.09 -11.84 6.06
CA LEU A 29 34.94 -11.13 5.50
C LEU A 29 34.18 -12.01 4.50
N ALA A 30 34.89 -12.80 3.69
CA ALA A 30 34.27 -13.74 2.76
C ALA A 30 33.52 -14.86 3.51
N THR A 31 34.06 -15.38 4.61
CA THR A 31 33.36 -16.38 5.44
C THR A 31 32.13 -15.78 6.13
N LEU A 32 32.22 -14.57 6.69
CA LEU A 32 31.05 -13.89 7.27
C LEU A 32 29.95 -13.66 6.23
N ALA A 33 30.32 -13.21 5.02
CA ALA A 33 29.38 -13.03 3.92
C ALA A 33 28.73 -14.37 3.52
N ALA A 34 29.53 -15.44 3.37
CA ALA A 34 29.01 -16.77 3.06
C ALA A 34 28.04 -17.28 4.14
N MET A 35 28.39 -17.13 5.41
CA MET A 35 27.54 -17.52 6.54
C MET A 35 26.23 -16.73 6.57
N PHE A 36 26.27 -15.43 6.27
CA PHE A 36 25.09 -14.59 6.18
C PHE A 36 24.15 -15.07 5.05
N TRP A 37 24.69 -15.34 3.86
CA TRP A 37 23.91 -15.89 2.74
C TRP A 37 23.36 -17.27 3.04
N ILE A 38 24.15 -18.16 3.65
CA ILE A 38 23.68 -19.48 4.09
C ILE A 38 22.53 -19.35 5.08
N MET A 39 22.61 -18.42 6.03
CA MET A 39 21.50 -18.17 6.96
C MET A 39 20.25 -17.67 6.25
N ILE A 40 20.38 -16.70 5.33
CA ILE A 40 19.23 -16.22 4.54
C ILE A 40 18.59 -17.37 3.76
N PHE A 41 19.39 -18.17 3.04
CA PHE A 41 18.88 -19.30 2.29
C PHE A 41 18.28 -20.35 3.22
N TYR A 42 18.92 -20.66 4.34
CA TYR A 42 18.39 -21.57 5.35
C TYR A 42 17.02 -21.10 5.83
N PHE A 43 16.86 -19.85 6.28
CA PHE A 43 15.55 -19.33 6.67
C PHE A 43 14.55 -19.36 5.51
N HIS A 44 14.96 -18.99 4.31
CA HIS A 44 14.08 -19.04 3.13
C HIS A 44 13.65 -20.47 2.78
N PHE A 45 14.48 -21.49 3.02
CA PHE A 45 14.12 -22.87 2.73
C PHE A 45 13.44 -23.55 3.92
N THR A 46 13.82 -23.30 5.17
CA THR A 46 13.24 -23.96 6.34
C THR A 46 11.92 -23.33 6.78
N VAL A 47 11.77 -22.00 6.65
CA VAL A 47 10.53 -21.31 7.03
C VAL A 47 9.49 -21.40 5.91
N LEU A 48 9.92 -21.50 4.64
CA LEU A 48 9.02 -21.56 3.49
C LEU A 48 8.75 -23.00 2.99
N SER A 49 9.58 -23.99 3.35
CA SER A 49 9.44 -25.39 2.92
C SER A 49 9.06 -26.37 4.05
N SER A 50 8.63 -25.89 5.22
CA SER A 50 8.05 -26.73 6.26
C SER A 50 6.67 -27.24 5.82
N ASN A 51 6.64 -28.40 5.15
CA ASN A 51 5.45 -29.24 5.13
C ASN A 51 5.10 -29.61 6.58
N PRO A 52 3.85 -29.45 7.05
CA PRO A 52 3.53 -29.71 8.44
C PRO A 52 3.43 -31.22 8.69
N ILE A 53 4.43 -31.78 9.36
CA ILE A 53 4.34 -33.06 10.06
C ILE A 53 3.77 -32.80 11.45
N SER A 54 2.74 -33.57 11.78
CA SER A 54 1.86 -33.51 12.94
C SER A 54 2.54 -33.72 14.30
N ILE A 55 2.41 -32.76 15.23
CA ILE A 55 2.40 -32.99 16.69
C ILE A 55 1.41 -32.01 17.35
N PRO A 56 0.54 -32.45 18.29
CA PRO A 56 -0.48 -31.61 18.92
C PRO A 56 0.06 -30.97 20.22
N GLU A 57 -0.04 -29.65 20.36
CA GLU A 57 0.17 -29.01 21.67
C GLU A 57 -0.72 -27.77 21.87
N GLN A 58 -1.81 -28.02 22.59
CA GLN A 58 -2.42 -27.25 23.68
C GLN A 58 -2.52 -25.71 23.57
N SER A 59 -3.77 -25.25 23.48
CA SER A 59 -4.21 -23.86 23.49
C SER A 59 -4.01 -23.17 24.84
N VAL A 60 -3.44 -21.96 24.81
CA VAL A 60 -3.53 -20.98 25.91
C VAL A 60 -4.55 -19.92 25.52
N PRO A 61 -5.49 -19.50 26.40
CA PRO A 61 -6.51 -18.51 26.05
C PRO A 61 -5.93 -17.09 25.98
N PHE A 62 -6.16 -16.39 24.87
CA PHE A 62 -5.95 -14.94 24.77
C PHE A 62 -7.07 -14.18 25.51
N PRO A 63 -6.76 -13.18 26.35
CA PRO A 63 -7.79 -12.35 26.97
C PRO A 63 -8.42 -11.41 25.94
N SER A 64 -9.74 -11.31 25.99
CA SER A 64 -10.59 -10.49 25.11
C SER A 64 -10.27 -8.99 25.19
N ILE A 65 -9.90 -8.39 24.06
CA ILE A 65 -9.58 -6.96 23.85
C ILE A 65 -10.84 -6.05 23.83
N SER A 66 -12.03 -6.59 24.13
CA SER A 66 -13.30 -5.86 23.93
C SER A 66 -13.49 -4.68 24.90
N SER A 67 -13.12 -4.80 26.17
CA SER A 67 -13.46 -3.78 27.19
C SER A 67 -12.58 -2.51 27.14
N LYS A 68 -11.39 -2.59 26.53
CA LYS A 68 -10.48 -1.44 26.38
C LYS A 68 -10.82 -0.60 25.14
N SER A 69 -11.30 -1.24 24.07
CA SER A 69 -11.70 -0.55 22.84
C SER A 69 -12.96 0.31 23.05
N GLN A 70 -13.93 -0.19 23.83
CA GLN A 70 -15.19 0.52 24.09
C GLN A 70 -15.00 1.81 24.90
N ARG A 71 -14.14 1.78 25.94
CA ARG A 71 -13.80 2.97 26.74
C ARG A 71 -13.08 4.07 25.96
N ILE A 72 -12.34 3.71 24.92
CA ILE A 72 -11.65 4.69 24.07
C ILE A 72 -12.69 5.38 23.16
N SER A 73 -13.66 4.66 22.62
CA SER A 73 -14.70 5.24 21.77
C SER A 73 -15.56 6.28 22.51
N GLU A 74 -15.99 5.96 23.73
CA GLU A 74 -16.79 6.88 24.57
C GLU A 74 -16.01 8.14 24.96
N ALA A 75 -14.71 8.01 25.22
CA ALA A 75 -13.86 9.16 25.55
C ALA A 75 -13.63 10.08 24.34
N TYR A 76 -13.56 9.53 23.12
CA TYR A 76 -13.45 10.32 21.90
C TYR A 76 -14.75 11.07 21.58
N GLU A 77 -15.92 10.43 21.77
CA GLU A 77 -17.23 11.09 21.61
C GLU A 77 -17.43 12.22 22.62
N ALA A 78 -17.10 12.00 23.89
CA ALA A 78 -17.21 13.03 24.92
C ALA A 78 -16.27 14.23 24.67
N LEU A 79 -15.08 13.98 24.11
CA LEU A 79 -14.12 15.03 23.77
C LEU A 79 -14.59 15.87 22.58
N GLU A 80 -15.23 15.26 21.58
CA GLU A 80 -15.80 16.01 20.46
C GLU A 80 -17.00 16.85 20.88
N LEU A 81 -17.84 16.35 21.79
CA LEU A 81 -18.96 17.11 22.32
C LEU A 81 -18.49 18.33 23.15
N LEU A 82 -17.40 18.19 23.90
CA LEU A 82 -16.78 19.29 24.65
C LEU A 82 -16.18 20.36 23.73
N LYS A 83 -15.55 19.96 22.62
CA LYS A 83 -15.00 20.88 21.61
C LYS A 83 -16.08 21.67 20.89
N MET A 84 -17.25 21.07 20.64
CA MET A 84 -18.39 21.77 20.05
C MET A 84 -18.99 22.83 21.00
N MET A 85 -18.95 22.59 22.31
CA MET A 85 -19.43 23.53 23.33
C MET A 85 -18.45 24.68 23.62
N ALA A 86 -17.15 24.52 23.33
CA ALA A 86 -16.10 25.50 23.66
C ALA A 86 -15.80 26.53 22.57
N LYS A 87 -16.66 26.68 21.54
CA LYS A 87 -16.45 27.67 20.48
C LYS A 87 -16.55 29.09 21.06
N PRO A 88 -15.55 29.98 20.88
CA PRO A 88 -15.60 31.32 21.45
C PRO A 88 -16.70 32.14 20.78
N LYS A 89 -17.52 32.83 21.60
CA LYS A 89 -18.50 33.82 21.11
C LYS A 89 -17.77 34.86 20.26
N PRO A 90 -18.22 35.16 19.03
CA PRO A 90 -17.71 36.30 18.30
C PRO A 90 -18.11 37.58 19.06
N LYS A 91 -17.15 38.51 19.19
CA LYS A 91 -17.35 39.86 19.71
C LYS A 91 -18.44 40.55 18.87
N PRO A 92 -19.34 41.36 19.45
CA PRO A 92 -20.27 42.16 18.66
C PRO A 92 -19.45 43.27 17.99
N SER A 93 -19.06 43.02 16.74
CA SER A 93 -18.72 44.07 15.79
C SER A 93 -20.05 44.55 15.19
N ASP A 94 -20.23 45.85 15.14
CA ASP A 94 -21.45 46.54 14.75
C ASP A 94 -22.10 45.91 13.51
N VAL A 95 -23.35 45.50 13.66
CA VAL A 95 -24.21 45.06 12.57
C VAL A 95 -24.50 46.29 11.71
N HIS A 96 -23.67 46.53 10.71
CA HIS A 96 -24.15 47.20 9.51
C HIS A 96 -25.07 46.21 8.80
N LEU A 97 -26.36 46.55 8.75
CA LEU A 97 -27.38 45.81 8.03
C LEU A 97 -27.12 45.98 6.52
N ASP A 98 -26.15 45.24 5.99
CA ASP A 98 -25.97 45.13 4.55
C ASP A 98 -27.07 44.26 3.97
N THR A 99 -27.92 44.97 3.26
CA THR A 99 -29.07 44.50 2.50
C THR A 99 -28.60 43.62 1.33
N HIS A 100 -29.19 42.42 1.22
CA HIS A 100 -29.15 41.51 0.05
C HIS A 100 -27.77 41.05 -0.47
N LYS A 101 -27.03 40.20 0.27
CA LYS A 101 -26.11 39.24 -0.38
C LYS A 101 -26.86 37.92 -0.60
N ALA A 102 -27.08 37.54 -1.85
CA ALA A 102 -27.67 36.24 -2.20
C ALA A 102 -26.84 35.12 -1.53
N PRO A 103 -27.47 34.02 -1.07
CA PRO A 103 -26.73 32.91 -0.46
C PRO A 103 -25.67 32.42 -1.46
N GLU A 104 -24.41 32.29 -1.03
CA GLU A 104 -23.39 31.67 -1.86
C GLU A 104 -23.77 30.21 -2.10
N VAL A 105 -24.15 29.89 -3.34
CA VAL A 105 -24.50 28.53 -3.76
C VAL A 105 -23.19 27.79 -4.03
N PHE A 106 -22.75 27.02 -3.04
CA PHE A 106 -21.59 26.14 -3.22
C PHE A 106 -22.00 24.88 -4.01
N PRO A 107 -21.07 24.26 -4.76
CA PRO A 107 -21.35 23.02 -5.49
C PRO A 107 -21.89 21.89 -4.61
N PHE A 108 -21.51 21.86 -3.33
CA PHE A 108 -21.95 20.85 -2.36
C PHE A 108 -23.32 21.15 -1.72
N THR A 109 -23.89 22.34 -1.91
CA THR A 109 -25.17 22.72 -1.28
C THR A 109 -26.29 21.77 -1.67
N ARG A 110 -26.30 21.31 -2.93
CA ARG A 110 -27.30 20.36 -3.42
C ARG A 110 -27.10 18.95 -2.84
N ALA A 111 -25.85 18.51 -2.65
CA ALA A 111 -25.55 17.27 -1.95
C ALA A 111 -26.03 17.31 -0.49
N LEU A 112 -25.83 18.43 0.22
CA LEU A 112 -26.34 18.59 1.59
C LEU A 112 -27.87 18.53 1.68
N GLN A 113 -28.58 19.11 0.72
CA GLN A 113 -30.05 19.05 0.65
C GLN A 113 -30.58 17.62 0.52
N THR A 114 -29.81 16.69 -0.05
CA THR A 114 -30.24 15.28 -0.13
C THR A 114 -30.38 14.63 1.25
N ILE A 115 -29.63 15.10 2.26
CA ILE A 115 -29.69 14.57 3.63
C ILE A 115 -31.05 14.86 4.26
N GLU A 116 -31.65 16.00 3.93
CA GLU A 116 -32.92 16.44 4.52
C GLU A 116 -34.13 15.71 3.90
N ASN A 117 -33.94 15.03 2.76
CA ASN A 117 -35.00 14.29 2.10
C ASN A 117 -35.18 12.88 2.69
N ASN A 118 -35.99 12.76 3.74
CA ASN A 118 -36.28 11.49 4.41
C ASN A 118 -36.98 10.43 3.53
N THR A 119 -37.46 10.80 2.34
CA THR A 119 -38.08 9.84 1.40
C THR A 119 -37.07 9.20 0.46
N ASP A 120 -35.89 9.82 0.31
CA ASP A 120 -34.82 9.31 -0.52
C ASP A 120 -33.95 8.35 0.32
N PRO A 121 -33.98 7.03 0.05
CA PRO A 121 -33.12 6.11 0.77
C PRO A 121 -31.64 6.50 0.59
N CYS A 122 -31.24 7.08 -0.54
CA CYS A 122 -29.86 7.45 -0.85
C CYS A 122 -29.47 8.86 -0.41
N GLY A 123 -30.34 9.58 0.31
CA GLY A 123 -30.05 10.91 0.85
C GLY A 123 -28.72 10.94 1.62
N GLY A 124 -27.79 11.79 1.21
CA GLY A 124 -26.44 11.89 1.79
C GLY A 124 -25.48 10.73 1.49
N ARG A 125 -25.90 9.74 0.70
CA ARG A 125 -25.15 8.50 0.41
C ARG A 125 -24.69 8.40 -1.05
N TYR A 126 -25.03 9.38 -1.89
CA TYR A 126 -24.68 9.35 -3.30
C TYR A 126 -23.17 9.36 -3.54
N ILE A 127 -22.69 8.43 -4.38
CA ILE A 127 -21.31 8.41 -4.85
C ILE A 127 -21.32 8.62 -6.36
N TYR A 128 -20.58 9.63 -6.82
CA TYR A 128 -20.32 9.84 -8.24
C TYR A 128 -19.08 9.05 -8.65
N VAL A 129 -19.22 8.20 -9.67
CA VAL A 129 -18.11 7.43 -10.23
C VAL A 129 -17.60 8.13 -11.47
N HIS A 130 -16.32 8.48 -11.50
CA HIS A 130 -15.70 9.06 -12.67
C HIS A 130 -15.64 8.06 -13.83
N ASP A 131 -16.10 8.50 -14.99
CA ASP A 131 -15.91 7.79 -16.25
C ASP A 131 -14.47 7.99 -16.73
N LEU A 132 -13.66 6.95 -16.57
CA LEU A 132 -12.24 6.93 -16.92
C LEU A 132 -12.03 6.08 -18.17
N PRO A 133 -11.17 6.51 -19.12
CA PRO A 133 -10.76 5.66 -20.22
C PRO A 133 -10.24 4.30 -19.71
N SER A 134 -10.69 3.22 -20.33
CA SER A 134 -10.45 1.83 -19.87
C SER A 134 -8.97 1.44 -19.74
N ARG A 135 -8.08 2.14 -20.45
CA ARG A 135 -6.61 2.01 -20.33
C ARG A 135 -6.07 2.21 -18.91
N PHE A 136 -6.82 2.94 -18.08
CA PHE A 136 -6.47 3.24 -16.70
C PHE A 136 -7.07 2.25 -15.69
N ASN A 137 -7.82 1.26 -16.16
CA ASN A 137 -8.41 0.22 -15.32
C ASN A 137 -8.59 -1.13 -16.03
N ALA A 138 -9.73 -1.36 -16.68
CA ALA A 138 -10.15 -2.65 -17.21
C ALA A 138 -9.18 -3.22 -18.24
N ASP A 139 -8.57 -2.38 -19.07
CA ASP A 139 -7.63 -2.85 -20.09
C ASP A 139 -6.30 -3.30 -19.47
N MET A 140 -5.90 -2.73 -18.32
CA MET A 140 -4.71 -3.18 -17.59
C MET A 140 -4.84 -4.61 -17.09
N LEU A 141 -6.08 -5.09 -16.88
CA LEU A 141 -6.35 -6.46 -16.46
C LEU A 141 -6.46 -7.44 -17.62
N ARG A 142 -6.59 -6.97 -18.88
CA ARG A 142 -6.71 -7.85 -20.06
C ARG A 142 -5.45 -8.68 -20.27
N ASP A 143 -4.29 -8.05 -20.08
CA ASP A 143 -3.01 -8.76 -20.04
C ASP A 143 -2.37 -8.63 -18.66
N CYS A 144 -3.06 -9.17 -17.66
CA CYS A 144 -2.61 -9.23 -16.29
C CYS A 144 -1.24 -9.90 -16.11
N ARG A 145 -0.69 -10.61 -17.10
CA ARG A 145 0.66 -11.19 -16.99
C ARG A 145 1.74 -10.13 -17.14
N GLN A 146 1.47 -9.05 -17.86
CA GLN A 146 2.41 -7.94 -18.04
C GLN A 146 2.52 -7.04 -16.80
N LEU A 147 1.59 -7.17 -15.84
CA LEU A 147 1.59 -6.36 -14.62
C LEU A 147 2.76 -6.68 -13.66
N SER A 148 3.45 -7.80 -13.85
CA SER A 148 4.65 -8.14 -13.07
C SER A 148 5.55 -9.09 -13.85
N LEU A 149 6.84 -8.77 -13.91
CA LEU A 149 7.86 -9.61 -14.53
C LEU A 149 8.10 -10.92 -13.78
N TRP A 150 7.82 -10.94 -12.47
CA TRP A 150 8.19 -12.03 -11.58
C TRP A 150 7.03 -12.96 -11.25
N THR A 151 5.79 -12.52 -11.49
CA THR A 151 4.63 -13.23 -10.95
C THR A 151 3.41 -13.06 -11.84
N ASN A 152 2.69 -14.16 -12.06
CA ASN A 152 1.45 -14.15 -12.83
C ASN A 152 0.31 -13.45 -12.06
N MET A 153 0.13 -12.15 -12.27
CA MET A 153 -0.92 -11.38 -11.56
C MET A 153 -2.33 -11.82 -11.94
N CYS A 154 -2.54 -12.54 -13.05
CA CYS A 154 -3.87 -13.05 -13.43
C CYS A 154 -4.49 -13.94 -12.37
N LYS A 155 -3.67 -14.71 -11.64
CA LYS A 155 -4.16 -15.51 -10.51
C LYS A 155 -4.78 -14.61 -9.44
N PHE A 156 -4.15 -13.48 -9.16
CA PHE A 156 -4.55 -12.57 -8.09
C PHE A 156 -5.63 -11.57 -8.49
N THR A 157 -5.73 -11.21 -9.77
CA THR A 157 -6.80 -10.36 -10.29
C THR A 157 -8.10 -11.13 -10.57
N SER A 158 -8.07 -12.47 -10.51
CA SER A 158 -9.26 -13.33 -10.59
C SER A 158 -10.25 -13.05 -9.45
N ASN A 159 -11.50 -13.52 -9.60
CA ASN A 159 -12.58 -13.31 -8.62
C ASN A 159 -12.70 -11.85 -8.18
N ALA A 160 -12.75 -10.94 -9.16
CA ALA A 160 -12.85 -9.50 -8.90
C ALA A 160 -11.71 -8.94 -8.01
N GLY A 161 -10.51 -9.51 -8.10
CA GLY A 161 -9.33 -9.14 -7.32
C GLY A 161 -9.15 -9.90 -6.02
N LEU A 162 -10.08 -10.78 -5.64
CA LEU A 162 -9.94 -11.59 -4.42
C LEU A 162 -8.93 -12.73 -4.58
N GLY A 163 -8.66 -13.17 -5.82
CA GLY A 163 -7.86 -14.36 -6.08
C GLY A 163 -8.63 -15.67 -5.90
N PRO A 164 -7.98 -16.83 -6.03
CA PRO A 164 -8.65 -18.13 -5.87
C PRO A 164 -9.12 -18.37 -4.43
N PRO A 165 -10.19 -19.15 -4.20
CA PRO A 165 -10.61 -19.54 -2.86
C PRO A 165 -9.51 -20.35 -2.16
N LEU A 166 -9.38 -20.19 -0.84
CA LEU A 166 -8.50 -21.00 -0.01
C LEU A 166 -9.24 -22.25 0.45
N GLU A 167 -8.58 -23.40 0.33
CA GLU A 167 -9.09 -24.67 0.83
C GLU A 167 -8.88 -24.76 2.34
N ASN A 168 -9.84 -25.37 3.04
CA ASN A 168 -9.79 -25.56 4.48
C ASN A 168 -9.03 -26.85 4.85
N VAL A 169 -7.80 -27.01 4.36
CA VAL A 169 -7.02 -28.24 4.52
C VAL A 169 -6.66 -28.56 5.98
N GLU A 170 -6.47 -27.52 6.80
CA GLU A 170 -6.03 -27.65 8.22
C GLU A 170 -7.15 -27.32 9.22
N GLY A 171 -8.38 -27.07 8.77
CA GLY A 171 -9.49 -26.66 9.64
C GLY A 171 -9.37 -25.23 10.18
N VAL A 172 -8.34 -24.47 9.77
CA VAL A 172 -8.05 -23.10 10.24
C VAL A 172 -9.03 -22.08 9.65
N PHE A 173 -9.51 -22.34 8.43
CA PHE A 173 -10.41 -21.43 7.72
C PHE A 173 -11.86 -21.89 7.85
N SER A 174 -12.80 -20.98 7.57
CA SER A 174 -14.18 -21.39 7.30
C SER A 174 -14.26 -22.03 5.92
N ASN A 175 -15.23 -22.94 5.70
CA ASN A 175 -15.40 -23.63 4.40
C ASN A 175 -15.66 -22.67 3.21
N THR A 176 -16.04 -21.42 3.50
CA THR A 176 -16.31 -20.38 2.50
C THR A 176 -15.79 -19.02 2.97
N GLY A 177 -15.53 -18.12 2.03
CA GLY A 177 -15.23 -16.71 2.33
C GLY A 177 -13.74 -16.37 2.45
N TRP A 178 -12.86 -17.36 2.35
CA TRP A 178 -11.41 -17.17 2.38
C TRP A 178 -10.83 -17.26 0.97
N TYR A 179 -10.00 -16.29 0.60
CA TYR A 179 -9.39 -16.19 -0.73
C TYR A 179 -7.91 -15.83 -0.61
N ALA A 180 -7.10 -16.29 -1.56
CA ALA A 180 -5.68 -15.99 -1.66
C ALA A 180 -5.48 -14.59 -2.27
N THR A 181 -5.94 -13.57 -1.56
CA THR A 181 -5.91 -12.17 -1.99
C THR A 181 -4.49 -11.62 -1.99
N ASN A 182 -4.15 -10.85 -3.02
CA ASN A 182 -2.84 -10.20 -3.14
C ASN A 182 -2.92 -8.74 -2.69
N GLN A 183 -1.86 -8.26 -2.04
CA GLN A 183 -1.74 -6.88 -1.57
C GLN A 183 -1.94 -5.81 -2.67
N PHE A 184 -1.67 -6.13 -3.94
CA PHE A 184 -1.82 -5.19 -5.06
C PHE A 184 -3.21 -5.17 -5.70
N ALA A 185 -4.14 -6.03 -5.25
CA ALA A 185 -5.46 -6.16 -5.86
C ALA A 185 -6.54 -5.22 -5.27
N VAL A 186 -6.17 -4.35 -4.31
CA VAL A 186 -7.13 -3.50 -3.58
C VAL A 186 -7.99 -2.64 -4.52
N ASP A 187 -7.39 -2.01 -5.54
CA ASP A 187 -8.11 -1.15 -6.48
C ASP A 187 -9.15 -1.94 -7.28
N VAL A 188 -8.83 -3.18 -7.65
CA VAL A 188 -9.76 -4.09 -8.36
C VAL A 188 -10.92 -4.49 -7.45
N ILE A 189 -10.62 -4.84 -6.20
CA ILE A 189 -11.63 -5.24 -5.21
C ILE A 189 -12.59 -4.09 -4.96
N PHE A 190 -12.05 -2.90 -4.64
CA PHE A 190 -12.87 -1.71 -4.37
C PHE A 190 -13.70 -1.29 -5.57
N ASN A 191 -13.14 -1.32 -6.78
CA ASN A 191 -13.92 -1.01 -7.99
C ASN A 191 -15.09 -1.99 -8.18
N ASN A 192 -14.86 -3.30 -7.97
CA ASN A 192 -15.95 -4.28 -8.10
C ASN A 192 -16.99 -4.18 -6.98
N ARG A 193 -16.58 -3.85 -5.75
CA ARG A 193 -17.52 -3.54 -4.66
C ARG A 193 -18.33 -2.28 -4.95
N MET A 194 -17.70 -1.26 -5.53
CA MET A 194 -18.37 0.00 -5.84
C MET A 194 -19.43 -0.15 -6.93
N LYS A 195 -19.23 -1.05 -7.91
CA LYS A 195 -20.27 -1.40 -8.89
C LYS A 195 -21.54 -2.00 -8.28
N GLN A 196 -21.47 -2.53 -7.06
CA GLN A 196 -22.60 -3.12 -6.34
C GLN A 196 -23.25 -2.16 -5.35
N TYR A 197 -22.71 -0.95 -5.22
CA TYR A 197 -23.26 0.06 -4.33
C TYR A 197 -24.57 0.62 -4.89
N GLU A 198 -25.59 0.74 -4.05
CA GLU A 198 -26.95 1.10 -4.50
C GLU A 198 -27.07 2.59 -4.84
N CYS A 199 -26.34 3.46 -4.15
CA CYS A 199 -26.46 4.91 -4.27
C CYS A 199 -25.41 5.51 -5.22
N LEU A 200 -25.23 4.91 -6.40
CA LEU A 200 -24.39 5.50 -7.44
C LEU A 200 -25.16 6.57 -8.21
N THR A 201 -24.50 7.69 -8.52
CA THR A 201 -25.10 8.79 -9.29
C THR A 201 -24.22 9.20 -10.48
N LYS A 202 -24.87 9.69 -11.54
CA LYS A 202 -24.21 10.38 -12.67
C LYS A 202 -24.24 11.91 -12.54
N ASP A 203 -24.97 12.43 -11.54
CA ASP A 203 -25.00 13.85 -11.24
C ASP A 203 -24.05 14.14 -10.07
N SER A 204 -22.90 14.74 -10.38
CA SER A 204 -21.89 15.09 -9.38
C SER A 204 -22.34 16.16 -8.38
N SER A 205 -23.38 16.94 -8.69
CA SER A 205 -23.87 18.01 -7.81
C SER A 205 -24.61 17.49 -6.57
N ILE A 206 -25.12 16.26 -6.62
CA ILE A 206 -25.79 15.61 -5.48
C ILE A 206 -24.90 14.59 -4.76
N ALA A 207 -23.68 14.38 -5.24
CA ALA A 207 -22.78 13.36 -4.70
C ALA A 207 -22.17 13.81 -3.37
N ALA A 208 -22.19 12.91 -2.39
CA ALA A 208 -21.49 13.07 -1.12
C ALA A 208 -19.99 12.74 -1.26
N ALA A 209 -19.63 11.87 -2.21
CA ALA A 209 -18.25 11.52 -2.49
C ALA A 209 -18.01 11.20 -3.98
N PHE A 210 -16.74 11.29 -4.38
CA PHE A 210 -16.26 10.96 -5.72
C PHE A 210 -15.41 9.69 -5.66
N PHE A 211 -15.72 8.71 -6.50
CA PHE A 211 -14.91 7.52 -6.69
C PHE A 211 -14.24 7.55 -8.06
N VAL A 212 -12.92 7.39 -8.07
CA VAL A 212 -12.10 7.39 -9.28
C VAL A 212 -11.55 5.98 -9.47
N PRO A 213 -12.11 5.16 -10.39
CA PRO A 213 -11.68 3.77 -10.60
C PRO A 213 -10.36 3.69 -11.38
N PHE A 214 -9.28 4.23 -10.81
CA PHE A 214 -7.92 4.18 -11.37
C PHE A 214 -7.09 3.11 -10.65
N TYR A 215 -6.45 2.20 -11.39
CA TYR A 215 -5.64 1.12 -10.82
C TYR A 215 -4.18 1.54 -10.63
N ALA A 216 -3.95 2.49 -9.72
CA ALA A 216 -2.65 3.10 -9.50
C ALA A 216 -1.55 2.08 -9.16
N GLY A 217 -1.87 1.05 -8.38
CA GLY A 217 -0.90 0.00 -8.02
C GLY A 217 -0.34 -0.75 -9.23
N PHE A 218 -1.15 -0.92 -10.28
CA PHE A 218 -0.72 -1.59 -11.51
C PHE A 218 -0.06 -0.66 -12.51
N ASP A 219 -0.41 0.63 -12.49
CA ASP A 219 0.16 1.63 -13.40
C ASP A 219 1.65 1.86 -13.10
N ILE A 220 2.01 1.90 -11.82
CA ILE A 220 3.41 1.96 -11.37
C ILE A 220 4.17 0.71 -11.83
N ALA A 221 3.59 -0.48 -11.66
CA ALA A 221 4.25 -1.73 -12.05
C ALA A 221 4.51 -1.80 -13.56
N LEU A 222 3.57 -1.32 -14.37
CA LEU A 222 3.73 -1.23 -15.82
C LEU A 222 4.78 -0.18 -16.21
N SER A 223 4.74 0.99 -15.58
CA SER A 223 5.65 2.10 -15.86
C SER A 223 7.10 1.78 -15.50
N LEU A 224 7.32 1.03 -14.41
CA LEU A 224 8.65 0.59 -13.97
C LEU A 224 9.11 -0.69 -14.72
N GLY A 225 8.19 -1.57 -15.11
CA GLY A 225 8.49 -2.82 -15.81
C GLY A 225 8.90 -2.64 -17.28
N ILE A 226 8.49 -1.53 -17.92
CA ILE A 226 8.74 -1.28 -19.35
C ILE A 226 10.07 -0.55 -19.61
N GLN A 227 10.73 0.03 -18.60
CA GLN A 227 11.98 0.79 -18.82
C GLN A 227 13.22 -0.06 -19.16
N HIS A 228 13.12 -1.40 -19.22
CA HIS A 228 14.26 -2.26 -19.56
C HIS A 228 14.13 -3.05 -20.86
N LEU A 229 13.10 -2.82 -21.68
CA LEU A 229 12.94 -3.46 -22.99
C LEU A 229 12.49 -2.46 -24.06
N SER A 230 13.39 -1.53 -24.41
CA SER A 230 13.38 -0.79 -25.68
C SER A 230 14.82 -0.51 -26.11
#